data_AF-A0A7V2MJM7-F1
#
_entry.id   AF-A0A7V2MJM7-F1
#
_cell.length_a   1.000
_cell.length_b   1.000
_cell.length_c   1.000
_cell.angle_alpha   90.00
_cell.angle_beta   90.00
_cell.angle_gamma   90.00
#
_symmetry.space_group_name_H-M   'P 1'
#
loop_
_entity.id
_entity.type
_entity.pdbx_description
1 polymer ?
#
loop_
_entity_poly.entity_id
_entity_poly.type
_entity_poly.pdbx_seq_one_letter_code
_entity_poly.pdbx_strand_id
1 'polypeptide(L)'
;MKRAICLYPGKKMISYPGLYRTGALSLLAACLATAQAIPEDARARRTLNDLAAGRFEQVTAALDANGKSQLPPERLKALWSQAQGQFGPFKSFGETRMADTPAGRALVTPCHFERGELIMVMRFNPAGEISTFRMMPKPQQAAAAEKPRGILEREVTFGAPEWLLPGTLTLPPGAGPFPAAVLIHGSGP
;
A
#
# COMPACT_ATOMS: atom_id res chain seq x y z
N MET A 1 -63.05 26.69 25.20
CA MET A 1 -63.32 27.98 25.86
C MET A 1 -62.00 28.61 26.29
N LYS A 2 -61.75 29.84 25.81
CA LYS A 2 -60.82 30.92 26.22
C LYS A 2 -59.36 30.63 26.65
N ARG A 3 -58.45 31.26 25.90
CA ARG A 3 -57.04 31.62 26.20
C ARG A 3 -56.91 32.39 27.52
N ALA A 4 -55.76 32.28 28.20
CA ALA A 4 -54.91 33.43 28.55
C ALA A 4 -53.64 33.04 29.33
N ILE A 5 -52.57 33.79 29.01
CA ILE A 5 -51.25 33.89 29.62
C ILE A 5 -51.34 34.55 31.02
N CYS A 6 -50.53 34.14 32.00
CA CYS A 6 -49.79 35.06 32.90
C CYS A 6 -48.99 34.37 34.02
N LEU A 7 -47.69 34.70 34.05
CA LEU A 7 -46.89 35.19 35.20
C LEU A 7 -46.79 34.38 36.51
N TYR A 8 -45.56 33.98 36.84
CA TYR A 8 -45.02 33.81 38.22
C TYR A 8 -45.45 34.98 39.12
N PRO A 9 -45.73 34.80 40.43
CA PRO A 9 -44.65 34.58 41.40
C PRO A 9 -45.01 33.87 42.74
N GLY A 10 -43.97 33.43 43.47
CA GLY A 10 -43.77 33.85 44.87
C GLY A 10 -44.46 33.10 46.03
N LYS A 11 -43.65 32.23 46.67
CA LYS A 11 -43.56 31.94 48.12
C LYS A 11 -44.80 31.39 48.87
N LYS A 12 -44.62 30.23 49.51
CA LYS A 12 -44.34 30.13 50.97
C LYS A 12 -43.95 28.69 51.35
N MET A 13 -42.95 28.62 52.22
CA MET A 13 -42.33 27.43 52.79
C MET A 13 -43.17 26.98 53.99
N ILE A 14 -43.67 25.74 53.96
CA ILE A 14 -44.26 25.04 55.12
C ILE A 14 -43.58 23.67 55.20
N SER A 15 -42.98 23.42 56.36
CA SER A 15 -42.28 22.19 56.73
C SER A 15 -43.27 21.12 57.18
N TYR A 16 -43.23 19.93 56.57
CA TYR A 16 -43.68 18.66 57.18
C TYR A 16 -42.79 17.49 56.74
N PRO A 17 -42.52 16.51 57.64
CA PRO A 17 -41.41 15.57 57.51
C PRO A 17 -41.81 14.30 56.75
N GLY A 18 -40.80 13.68 56.14
CA GLY A 18 -40.76 12.23 55.85
C GLY A 18 -41.71 11.70 54.78
N LEU A 19 -41.20 11.52 53.57
CA LEU A 19 -41.25 10.21 52.88
C LEU A 19 -40.39 10.28 51.61
N TYR A 20 -39.46 9.33 51.50
CA TYR A 20 -38.50 9.16 50.42
C TYR A 20 -39.12 9.26 49.03
N ARG A 21 -38.60 10.17 48.18
CA ARG A 21 -38.80 10.09 46.73
C ARG A 21 -37.64 10.73 45.97
N THR A 22 -36.92 9.87 45.24
CA THR A 22 -36.28 10.13 43.94
C THR A 22 -35.35 11.35 43.86
N GLY A 23 -34.08 11.14 44.23
CA GLY A 23 -33.00 12.10 44.02
C GLY A 23 -32.26 11.85 42.71
N ALA A 24 -32.36 12.84 41.82
CA ALA A 24 -31.35 13.32 40.89
C ALA A 24 -30.65 12.34 39.93
N LEU A 25 -31.23 12.34 38.72
CA LEU A 25 -30.57 12.18 37.43
C LEU A 25 -29.26 13.00 37.36
N SER A 26 -28.12 12.34 37.18
CA SER A 26 -26.88 12.94 36.67
C SER A 26 -26.12 11.86 35.90
N LEU A 27 -26.65 11.51 34.73
CA LEU A 27 -25.98 10.70 33.72
C LEU A 27 -24.94 11.59 33.02
N LEU A 28 -23.70 11.56 33.53
CA LEU A 28 -22.51 11.95 32.77
C LEU A 28 -22.34 10.95 31.61
N ALA A 29 -22.94 11.25 30.47
CA ALA A 29 -22.66 10.53 29.23
C ALA A 29 -21.27 10.96 28.73
N ALA A 30 -20.24 10.24 29.15
CA ALA A 30 -18.91 10.35 28.57
C ALA A 30 -19.01 9.93 27.10
N CYS A 31 -18.98 10.91 26.20
CA CYS A 31 -18.84 10.69 24.77
C CYS A 31 -17.42 10.15 24.52
N LEU A 32 -17.27 8.82 24.58
CA LEU A 32 -16.10 8.13 24.06
C LEU A 32 -16.12 8.34 22.54
N ALA A 33 -15.45 9.41 22.09
CA ALA A 33 -15.04 9.54 20.71
C ALA A 33 -14.09 8.38 20.42
N THR A 34 -14.65 7.28 19.91
CA THR A 34 -13.84 6.23 19.31
C THR A 34 -13.08 6.89 18.17
N ALA A 35 -11.76 7.02 18.31
CA ALA A 35 -10.89 7.40 17.21
C ALA A 35 -11.06 6.32 16.14
N GLN A 36 -11.97 6.57 15.20
CA GLN A 36 -12.22 5.60 14.14
C GLN A 36 -10.93 5.47 13.34
N ALA A 37 -10.34 4.27 13.39
CA ALA A 37 -9.18 3.96 12.57
C ALA A 37 -9.56 4.22 11.11
N ILE A 38 -8.79 5.07 10.42
CA ILE A 38 -8.99 5.29 9.00
C ILE A 38 -8.86 3.93 8.31
N PRO A 39 -9.88 3.47 7.56
CA PRO A 39 -9.77 2.22 6.82
C PRO A 39 -8.51 2.22 5.94
N GLU A 40 -7.81 1.10 5.88
CA GLU A 40 -6.54 0.96 5.14
C GLU A 40 -6.64 1.46 3.69
N ASP A 41 -7.73 1.12 3.00
CA ASP A 41 -8.02 1.58 1.64
C ASP A 41 -8.11 3.13 1.56
N ALA A 42 -8.80 3.76 2.51
CA ALA A 42 -8.91 5.22 2.56
C ALA A 42 -7.54 5.89 2.84
N ARG A 43 -6.72 5.31 3.72
CA ARG A 43 -5.35 5.78 3.98
C ARG A 43 -4.48 5.67 2.73
N ALA A 44 -4.51 4.53 2.05
CA ALA A 44 -3.70 4.32 0.86
C ALA A 44 -4.16 5.18 -0.32
N ARG A 45 -5.47 5.35 -0.54
CA ARG A 45 -5.99 6.29 -1.55
C ARG A 45 -5.56 7.74 -1.29
N ARG A 46 -5.59 8.18 -0.03
CA ARG A 46 -5.05 9.50 0.34
C ARG A 46 -3.57 9.60 0.00
N THR A 47 -2.81 8.56 0.33
CA THR A 47 -1.37 8.48 0.05
C THR A 47 -1.07 8.54 -1.45
N LEU A 48 -1.88 7.89 -2.30
CA LEU A 48 -1.77 8.00 -3.76
C LEU A 48 -2.01 9.43 -4.25
N ASN A 49 -3.04 10.10 -3.72
CA ASN A 49 -3.33 11.50 -4.06
C ASN A 49 -2.23 12.46 -3.62
N ASP A 50 -1.62 12.20 -2.45
CA ASP A 50 -0.48 12.97 -1.97
C ASP A 50 0.76 12.75 -2.86
N LEU A 51 1.03 11.50 -3.24
CA LEU A 51 2.14 11.17 -4.13
C LEU A 51 1.99 11.85 -5.51
N ALA A 52 0.81 11.76 -6.13
CA ALA A 52 0.55 12.38 -7.43
C ALA A 52 0.65 13.91 -7.38
N ALA A 53 0.36 14.52 -6.22
CA ALA A 53 0.48 15.95 -6.01
C ALA A 53 1.89 16.40 -5.56
N GLY A 54 2.87 15.49 -5.48
CA GLY A 54 4.22 15.80 -5.01
C GLY A 54 4.30 16.13 -3.51
N ARG A 55 3.27 15.77 -2.73
CA ARG A 55 3.15 15.97 -1.29
C ARG A 55 3.91 14.87 -0.52
N PHE A 56 5.22 14.79 -0.74
CA PHE A 56 6.06 13.69 -0.25
C PHE A 56 6.14 13.64 1.29
N GLU A 57 6.07 14.77 1.97
CA GLU A 57 6.02 14.80 3.45
C GLU A 57 4.78 14.08 3.98
N GLN A 58 3.63 14.29 3.34
CA GLN A 58 2.37 13.65 3.72
C GLN A 58 2.40 12.14 3.44
N VAL A 59 3.02 11.73 2.33
CA VAL A 59 3.23 10.31 2.04
C VAL A 59 4.12 9.65 3.10
N THR A 60 5.27 10.25 3.42
CA THR A 60 6.16 9.73 4.47
C THR A 60 5.46 9.68 5.83
N ALA A 61 4.64 10.68 6.17
CA ALA A 61 3.89 10.69 7.42
C ALA A 61 2.90 9.52 7.58
N ALA A 62 2.38 8.99 6.46
CA ALA A 62 1.46 7.86 6.44
C ALA A 62 2.14 6.48 6.57
N LEU A 63 3.47 6.41 6.45
CA LEU A 63 4.26 5.20 6.63
C LEU A 63 4.43 4.85 8.11
N ASP A 64 4.75 3.59 8.40
CA ASP A 64 5.18 3.19 9.74
C ASP A 64 6.60 3.71 10.06
N ALA A 65 7.07 3.46 11.29
CA ALA A 65 8.39 3.95 11.73
C ALA A 65 9.55 3.47 10.84
N ASN A 66 9.50 2.23 10.35
CA ASN A 66 10.51 1.69 9.45
C ASN A 66 10.42 2.34 8.05
N GLY A 67 9.21 2.46 7.51
CA GLY A 67 8.97 3.13 6.24
C GLY A 67 9.40 4.59 6.24
N LYS A 68 9.19 5.33 7.35
CA LYS A 68 9.70 6.70 7.51
C LYS A 68 11.22 6.78 7.42
N SER A 69 11.92 5.84 8.05
CA SER A 69 13.38 5.75 8.00
C SER A 69 13.89 5.38 6.61
N GLN A 70 13.22 4.44 5.93
CA GLN A 70 13.63 3.97 4.61
C GLN A 70 13.25 4.90 3.46
N LEU A 71 12.13 5.63 3.59
CA LEU A 71 11.54 6.49 2.56
C LEU A 71 11.23 7.90 3.11
N PRO A 72 12.26 8.66 3.53
CA PRO A 72 12.09 10.08 3.84
C PRO A 72 11.66 10.86 2.58
N PRO A 73 11.10 12.07 2.73
CA PRO A 73 10.49 12.81 1.62
C PRO A 73 11.42 12.99 0.42
N GLU A 74 12.70 13.30 0.67
CA GLU A 74 13.71 13.47 -0.38
C GLU A 74 14.00 12.18 -1.16
N ARG A 75 14.05 11.03 -0.47
CA ARG A 75 14.26 9.74 -1.13
C ARG A 75 13.03 9.32 -1.92
N LEU A 76 11.84 9.58 -1.40
CA LEU A 76 10.59 9.33 -2.11
C LEU A 76 10.49 10.20 -3.38
N LYS A 77 10.84 11.48 -3.28
CA LYS A 77 10.93 12.41 -4.42
C LYS A 77 11.94 11.92 -5.47
N ALA A 78 13.12 11.47 -5.04
CA ALA A 78 14.13 10.90 -5.93
C ALA A 78 13.62 9.65 -6.65
N LEU A 79 12.96 8.73 -5.93
CA LEU A 79 12.36 7.52 -6.51
C LEU A 79 11.26 7.85 -7.51
N TRP A 80 10.40 8.82 -7.21
CA TRP A 80 9.35 9.28 -8.12
C TRP A 80 9.92 9.93 -9.37
N SER A 81 10.95 10.78 -9.21
CA SER A 81 11.65 11.43 -10.32
C SER A 81 12.39 10.41 -11.20
N GLN A 82 13.01 9.40 -10.60
CA GLN A 82 13.64 8.30 -11.32
C GLN A 82 12.61 7.50 -12.13
N ALA A 83 11.45 7.19 -11.53
CA ALA A 83 10.36 6.52 -12.23
C ALA A 83 9.89 7.35 -13.44
N GLN A 84 9.72 8.66 -13.28
CA GLN A 84 9.35 9.55 -14.38
C GLN A 84 10.47 9.69 -15.43
N GLY A 85 11.74 9.68 -15.03
CA GLY A 85 12.88 9.66 -15.94
C GLY A 85 12.95 8.40 -16.81
N GLN A 86 12.60 7.24 -16.24
CA GLN A 86 12.63 5.95 -16.94
C GLN A 86 11.37 5.68 -17.76
N PHE A 87 10.19 5.95 -17.20
CA PHE A 87 8.89 5.62 -17.81
C PHE A 87 8.17 6.84 -18.42
N GLY A 88 8.74 8.03 -18.34
CA GLY A 88 8.12 9.28 -18.81
C GLY A 88 7.19 9.89 -17.75
N PRO A 89 6.55 11.04 -18.04
CA PRO A 89 5.60 11.68 -17.15
C PRO A 89 4.51 10.74 -16.64
N PHE A 90 4.14 10.92 -15.37
CA PHE A 90 3.00 10.20 -14.77
C PHE A 90 1.69 10.71 -15.39
N LYS A 91 0.79 9.78 -15.73
CA LYS A 91 -0.52 10.10 -16.33
C LYS A 91 -1.67 9.88 -15.35
N SER A 92 -1.79 8.68 -14.79
CA SER A 92 -2.90 8.32 -13.92
C SER A 92 -2.64 7.07 -13.10
N PHE A 93 -3.42 6.87 -12.05
CA PHE A 93 -3.55 5.57 -11.41
C PHE A 93 -4.63 4.74 -12.12
N GLY A 94 -4.38 3.45 -12.26
CA GLY A 94 -5.36 2.48 -12.72
C GLY A 94 -6.26 1.99 -11.58
N GLU A 95 -7.01 0.92 -11.84
CA GLU A 95 -7.90 0.33 -10.85
C GLU A 95 -7.11 -0.26 -9.67
N THR A 96 -7.37 0.28 -8.48
CA THR A 96 -6.77 -0.17 -7.23
C THR A 96 -7.50 -1.42 -6.73
N ARG A 97 -6.76 -2.46 -6.31
CA ARG A 97 -7.37 -3.60 -5.61
C ARG A 97 -6.72 -3.85 -4.27
N MET A 98 -7.54 -4.28 -3.30
CA MET A 98 -7.03 -4.91 -2.09
C MET A 98 -6.66 -6.37 -2.38
N ALA A 99 -5.59 -6.83 -1.76
CA ALA A 99 -5.05 -8.17 -1.89
C ALA A 99 -4.66 -8.71 -0.51
N ASP A 100 -5.14 -9.90 -0.18
CA ASP A 100 -4.59 -10.66 0.93
C ASP A 100 -3.31 -11.35 0.47
N THR A 101 -2.23 -11.20 1.23
CA THR A 101 -0.94 -11.85 0.96
C THR A 101 -0.44 -12.54 2.23
N PRO A 102 0.50 -13.50 2.14
CA PRO A 102 1.06 -14.17 3.32
C PRO A 102 1.65 -13.22 4.37
N ALA A 103 2.12 -12.04 3.95
CA ALA A 103 2.67 -11.02 4.83
C ALA A 103 1.69 -9.86 5.11
N GLY A 104 0.37 -10.10 5.01
CA GLY A 104 -0.68 -9.13 5.35
C GLY A 104 -1.42 -8.55 4.15
N ARG A 105 -2.35 -7.62 4.43
CA ARG A 105 -3.14 -6.92 3.40
C ARG A 105 -2.28 -5.92 2.63
N ALA A 106 -2.54 -5.82 1.34
CA ALA A 106 -1.88 -4.86 0.47
C ALA A 106 -2.85 -4.20 -0.52
N LEU A 107 -2.65 -2.91 -0.79
CA LEU A 107 -3.24 -2.22 -1.92
C LEU A 107 -2.30 -2.33 -3.11
N VAL A 108 -2.80 -2.89 -4.21
CA VAL A 108 -2.09 -3.02 -5.48
C VAL A 108 -2.69 -2.03 -6.47
N THR A 109 -1.86 -1.13 -6.99
CA THR A 109 -2.30 -0.02 -7.84
C THR A 109 -1.42 0.06 -9.09
N PRO A 110 -1.99 -0.10 -10.30
CA PRO A 110 -1.30 0.26 -11.53
C PRO A 110 -1.03 1.77 -11.58
N CYS A 111 0.17 2.16 -11.99
CA CYS A 111 0.57 3.53 -12.24
C CYS A 111 0.90 3.66 -13.73
N HIS A 112 0.10 4.42 -14.46
CA HIS A 112 0.28 4.65 -15.88
C HIS A 112 1.22 5.83 -16.09
N PHE A 113 2.31 5.58 -16.82
CA PHE A 113 3.26 6.59 -17.29
C PHE A 113 3.22 6.63 -18.82
N GLU A 114 3.86 7.62 -19.42
CA GLU A 114 3.84 7.80 -20.87
C GLU A 114 4.44 6.63 -21.66
N ARG A 115 5.50 5.99 -21.15
CA ARG A 115 6.27 4.93 -21.83
C ARG A 115 6.15 3.56 -21.13
N GLY A 116 5.17 3.37 -20.25
CA GLY A 116 4.92 2.09 -19.61
C GLY A 116 4.10 2.17 -18.33
N GLU A 117 3.99 1.03 -17.64
CA GLU A 117 3.23 0.91 -16.40
C GLU A 117 4.10 0.34 -15.29
N LEU A 118 3.95 0.92 -14.10
CA LEU A 118 4.46 0.35 -12.86
C LEU A 118 3.29 -0.22 -12.05
N ILE A 119 3.55 -1.25 -11.26
CA ILE A 119 2.67 -1.69 -10.19
C ILE A 119 3.23 -1.16 -8.88
N MET A 120 2.40 -0.39 -8.18
CA MET A 120 2.65 0.07 -6.83
C MET A 120 1.97 -0.85 -5.83
N VAL A 121 2.72 -1.26 -4.82
CA VAL A 121 2.23 -2.10 -3.73
C VAL A 121 2.45 -1.37 -2.42
N MET A 122 1.35 -1.13 -1.70
CA MET A 122 1.36 -0.62 -0.33
C MET A 122 0.84 -1.71 0.61
N ARG A 123 1.70 -2.20 1.51
CA ARG A 123 1.34 -3.22 2.50
C ARG A 123 1.02 -2.55 3.82
N PHE A 124 0.05 -3.10 4.55
CA PHE A 124 -0.33 -2.60 5.86
C PHE A 124 0.20 -3.48 7.00
N ASN A 125 0.61 -2.86 8.10
CA ASN A 125 0.85 -3.55 9.37
C ASN A 125 -0.50 -3.77 10.12
N PRO A 126 -0.50 -4.54 11.23
CA PRO A 126 -1.72 -4.74 12.03
C PRO A 126 -2.34 -3.46 12.62
N ALA A 127 -1.59 -2.36 12.70
CA ALA A 127 -2.09 -1.04 13.12
C ALA A 127 -2.72 -0.23 11.97
N GLY A 128 -2.75 -0.78 10.74
CA GLY A 128 -3.29 -0.14 9.55
C GLY A 128 -2.40 0.97 8.97
N GLU A 129 -1.11 1.00 9.34
CA GLU A 129 -0.09 1.89 8.76
C GLU A 129 0.61 1.22 7.58
N ILE A 130 1.16 2.01 6.67
CA ILE A 130 1.84 1.47 5.48
C ILE A 130 3.26 1.01 5.88
N SER A 131 3.48 -0.29 5.91
CA SER A 131 4.75 -0.93 6.29
C SER A 131 5.67 -1.22 5.12
N THR A 132 5.13 -1.27 3.91
CA THR A 132 5.92 -1.44 2.69
C THR A 132 5.35 -0.56 1.59
N PHE A 133 6.23 0.16 0.90
CA PHE A 133 5.92 0.88 -0.32
C PHE A 133 6.91 0.44 -1.39
N ARG A 134 6.42 -0.14 -2.49
CA ARG A 134 7.26 -0.61 -3.59
C ARG A 134 6.63 -0.28 -4.94
N MET A 135 7.46 0.11 -5.89
CA MET A 135 7.10 0.20 -7.31
C MET A 135 7.91 -0.83 -8.08
N MET A 136 7.27 -1.54 -9.00
CA MET A 136 7.93 -2.50 -9.88
C MET A 136 7.33 -2.41 -11.28
N PRO A 137 8.10 -2.65 -12.36
CA PRO A 137 7.54 -2.70 -13.70
C PRO A 137 6.38 -3.70 -13.73
N LYS A 138 5.25 -3.30 -14.32
CA LYS A 138 4.21 -4.27 -14.64
C LYS A 138 4.84 -5.23 -15.65
N PRO A 139 4.86 -6.54 -15.39
CA PRO A 139 5.36 -7.50 -16.36
C PRO A 139 4.57 -7.28 -17.64
N GLN A 140 5.22 -6.74 -18.67
CA GLN A 140 4.65 -6.75 -20.00
C GLN A 140 4.56 -8.23 -20.33
N GLN A 141 3.36 -8.70 -20.62
CA GLN A 141 3.19 -10.04 -21.15
C GLN A 141 3.90 -10.01 -22.49
N ALA A 142 5.19 -10.39 -22.48
CA ALA A 142 5.97 -10.49 -23.68
C ALA A 142 5.18 -11.46 -24.56
N ALA A 143 4.78 -11.01 -25.74
CA ALA A 143 4.37 -11.95 -26.77
C ALA A 143 5.49 -12.98 -26.83
N ALA A 144 5.15 -14.25 -26.62
CA ALA A 144 6.16 -15.30 -26.59
C ALA A 144 6.95 -15.19 -27.89
N ALA A 145 8.19 -14.70 -27.81
CA ALA A 145 9.03 -14.59 -28.97
C ALA A 145 9.14 -16.01 -29.54
N GLU A 146 8.80 -16.18 -30.81
CA GLU A 146 8.85 -17.50 -31.44
C GLU A 146 10.30 -18.00 -31.31
N LYS A 147 10.48 -19.13 -30.62
CA LYS A 147 11.81 -19.71 -30.46
C LYS A 147 12.38 -20.00 -31.86
N PRO A 148 13.63 -19.59 -32.17
CA PRO A 148 14.26 -19.95 -33.42
C PRO A 148 14.19 -21.46 -33.67
N ARG A 149 13.88 -21.86 -34.90
CA ARG A 149 13.76 -23.28 -35.28
C ARG A 149 15.12 -23.99 -35.15
N GLY A 150 15.11 -25.24 -34.69
CA GLY A 150 16.30 -26.08 -34.61
C GLY A 150 17.19 -25.86 -33.40
N ILE A 151 16.73 -25.07 -32.41
CA ILE A 151 17.39 -24.98 -31.10
C ILE A 151 17.31 -26.32 -30.37
N LEU A 152 18.43 -26.73 -29.76
CA LEU A 152 18.49 -27.87 -28.86
C LEU A 152 18.62 -27.39 -27.42
N GLU A 153 17.66 -27.75 -26.57
CA GLU A 153 17.70 -27.51 -25.12
C GLU A 153 18.04 -28.83 -24.41
N ARG A 154 18.97 -28.77 -23.46
CA ARG A 154 19.35 -29.92 -22.63
C ARG A 154 19.53 -29.46 -21.18
N GLU A 155 18.97 -30.23 -20.26
CA GLU A 155 19.25 -30.05 -18.84
C GLU A 155 20.69 -30.44 -18.54
N VAL A 156 21.39 -29.58 -17.80
CA VAL A 156 22.77 -29.76 -17.37
C VAL A 156 22.87 -29.42 -15.89
N THR A 157 23.83 -30.04 -15.23
CA THR A 157 24.23 -29.67 -13.87
C THR A 157 25.67 -29.21 -13.92
N PHE A 158 25.94 -28.01 -13.40
CA PHE A 158 27.27 -27.41 -13.41
C PHE A 158 27.65 -26.95 -12.00
N GLY A 159 28.92 -27.13 -11.62
CA GLY A 159 29.46 -26.66 -10.35
C GLY A 159 30.33 -27.68 -9.62
N ALA A 160 30.82 -27.30 -8.45
CA ALA A 160 31.51 -28.22 -7.54
C ALA A 160 30.50 -29.15 -6.83
N PRO A 161 30.91 -30.30 -6.26
CA PRO A 161 29.99 -31.25 -5.61
C PRO A 161 29.05 -30.62 -4.56
N GLU A 162 29.52 -29.61 -3.82
CA GLU A 162 28.72 -28.90 -2.81
C GLU A 162 27.91 -27.71 -3.38
N TRP A 163 28.10 -27.38 -4.65
CA TRP A 163 27.55 -26.20 -5.34
C TRP A 163 27.06 -26.55 -6.74
N LEU A 164 26.36 -27.68 -6.87
CA LEU A 164 25.77 -28.10 -8.12
C LEU A 164 24.54 -27.24 -8.44
N LEU A 165 24.58 -26.54 -9.58
CA LEU A 165 23.49 -25.73 -10.07
C LEU A 165 22.84 -26.42 -11.28
N PRO A 166 21.54 -26.78 -11.23
CA PRO A 166 20.82 -27.20 -12.42
C PRO A 166 20.63 -26.00 -13.35
N GLY A 167 20.71 -26.24 -14.65
CA GLY A 167 20.46 -25.23 -15.66
C GLY A 167 20.12 -25.85 -17.01
N THR A 168 19.64 -25.01 -17.93
CA THR A 168 19.33 -25.43 -19.30
C THR A 168 20.41 -24.92 -20.24
N LEU A 169 21.07 -25.83 -20.96
CA LEU A 169 21.97 -25.52 -22.06
C LEU A 169 21.15 -25.40 -23.36
N THR A 170 21.09 -24.19 -23.91
CA THR A 170 20.39 -23.88 -25.16
C THR A 170 21.42 -23.69 -26.29
N LEU A 171 21.39 -24.58 -27.29
CA LEU A 171 22.34 -24.58 -28.41
C LEU A 171 21.64 -24.23 -29.74
N PRO A 172 22.22 -23.33 -30.56
CA PRO A 172 21.76 -23.10 -31.92
C PRO A 172 22.10 -24.31 -32.83
N PRO A 173 21.43 -24.47 -33.98
CA PRO A 173 21.77 -25.51 -34.95
C PRO A 173 23.17 -25.27 -35.56
N GLY A 174 23.90 -26.37 -35.82
CA GLY A 174 25.22 -26.36 -36.45
C GLY A 174 26.35 -26.91 -35.56
N ALA A 175 27.55 -27.04 -36.12
CA ALA A 175 28.70 -27.67 -35.44
C ALA A 175 29.54 -26.71 -34.58
N GLY A 176 29.27 -25.39 -34.63
CA GLY A 176 30.05 -24.38 -33.93
C GLY A 176 31.42 -24.10 -34.59
N PRO A 177 32.30 -23.34 -33.92
CA PRO A 177 32.18 -22.82 -32.55
C PRO A 177 31.15 -21.69 -32.44
N PHE A 178 30.50 -21.58 -31.28
CA PHE A 178 29.55 -20.50 -30.98
C PHE A 178 30.04 -19.65 -29.82
N PRO A 179 29.78 -18.33 -29.83
CA PRO A 179 29.92 -17.52 -28.62
C PRO A 179 28.95 -18.04 -27.55
N ALA A 180 29.40 -18.06 -26.29
CA ALA A 180 28.61 -18.54 -25.16
C ALA A 180 28.23 -17.37 -24.24
N ALA A 181 27.00 -17.40 -23.73
CA ALA A 181 26.53 -16.52 -22.68
C ALA A 181 25.98 -17.37 -21.53
N VAL A 182 26.27 -16.95 -20.29
CA VAL A 182 25.74 -17.60 -19.08
C VAL A 182 24.79 -16.64 -18.40
N LEU A 183 23.52 -17.03 -18.26
CA LEU A 183 22.50 -16.25 -17.56
C LEU A 183 22.29 -16.86 -16.18
N ILE A 184 22.71 -16.14 -15.14
CA ILE A 184 22.55 -16.56 -13.75
C ILE A 184 21.48 -15.66 -13.14
N HIS A 185 20.42 -16.26 -12.60
CA HIS A 185 19.43 -15.50 -11.83
C HIS A 185 20.05 -15.07 -10.50
N GLY A 186 20.04 -13.78 -10.20
CA GLY A 186 20.57 -13.25 -8.94
C GLY A 186 19.45 -12.80 -8.01
N SER A 187 19.51 -13.21 -6.75
CA SER A 187 18.89 -12.46 -5.64
C SER A 187 19.92 -11.84 -4.68
N GLY A 188 21.21 -11.78 -5.07
CA GLY A 188 22.32 -11.32 -4.22
C GLY A 188 22.80 -12.38 -3.21
N PRO A 189 23.97 -12.18 -2.56
CA PRO A 189 24.52 -13.13 -1.58
C PRO A 189 23.68 -13.24 -0.30
#